data_AF-A0A0W0GJ91-F1
#
_entry.id   AF-A0A0W0GJ91-F1
#
_cell.length_a   1.000
_cell.length_b   1.000
_cell.length_c   1.000
_cell.angle_alpha   90.00
_cell.angle_beta   90.00
_cell.angle_gamma   90.00
#
_symmetry.space_group_name_H-M   'P 1'
#
loop_
_entity.id
_entity.type
_entity.pdbx_description
1 polymer ?
#
loop_
_entity_poly.entity_id
_entity_poly.type
_entity_poly.pdbx_seq_one_letter_code
_entity_poly.pdbx_strand_id
1 'polypeptide(L)' 'MRMKGLKSHLRRNKSKRARRQFDEMIPVAKVDVQRLGRLIPYGSA' A
#
# COMPACT_ATOMS: atom_id res chain seq x y z
N MET A 1 6.22 3.58 -3.44
CA MET A 1 5.18 3.69 -2.38
C MET A 1 4.01 2.76 -2.73
N ARG A 2 3.19 2.35 -1.75
CA ARG A 2 1.97 1.58 -1.98
C ARG A 2 0.85 1.98 -1.02
N MET A 3 -0.38 1.65 -1.36
CA MET A 3 -1.49 1.69 -0.39
C MET A 3 -1.42 0.50 0.58
N LYS A 4 -1.92 0.69 1.79
CA LYS A 4 -1.99 -0.36 2.83
C LYS A 4 -2.95 -1.51 2.46
N GLY A 5 -3.98 -1.24 1.65
CA GLY A 5 -5.04 -2.21 1.32
C GLY A 5 -6.20 -2.18 2.33
N LEU A 6 -7.26 -2.95 2.09
CA LEU A 6 -8.47 -3.05 2.95
C LEU A 6 -9.23 -1.72 3.17
N LYS A 7 -9.02 -0.74 2.28
CA LYS A 7 -9.73 0.56 2.29
C LYS A 7 -11.12 0.48 1.66
N SER A 8 -11.39 -0.51 0.81
CA SER A 8 -12.61 -0.56 -0.02
C SER A 8 -13.89 -0.82 0.79
N HIS A 9 -13.91 -1.85 1.64
CA HIS A 9 -15.12 -2.27 2.35
C HIS A 9 -14.91 -2.47 3.86
N LEU A 10 -16.03 -2.62 4.59
CA LEU A 10 -16.07 -2.88 6.03
C LEU A 10 -15.32 -1.84 6.89
N ARG A 11 -15.16 -0.60 6.38
CA ARG A 11 -14.49 0.49 7.11
C ARG A 11 -15.21 0.87 8.41
N ARG A 12 -16.53 0.68 8.45
CA ARG A 12 -17.37 0.97 9.63
C ARG A 12 -16.97 0.13 10.84
N ASN A 13 -16.59 -1.13 10.62
CA ASN A 13 -16.22 -2.09 11.67
C ASN A 13 -14.79 -1.89 12.18
N LYS A 14 -14.01 -1.00 11.56
CA LYS A 14 -12.61 -0.73 11.95
C LYS A 14 -12.55 0.47 12.89
N SER A 15 -11.68 0.39 13.90
CA SER A 15 -11.43 1.51 14.83
C SER A 15 -10.99 2.77 14.09
N LYS A 16 -11.24 3.95 14.69
CA LYS A 16 -10.84 5.25 14.11
C LYS A 16 -9.33 5.28 13.81
N ARG A 17 -8.51 4.73 14.71
CA ARG A 17 -7.05 4.63 14.54
C ARG A 17 -6.68 3.78 13.33
N ALA A 18 -7.22 2.57 13.21
CA ALA A 18 -6.94 1.70 12.07
C ALA A 18 -7.39 2.33 10.75
N ARG A 19 -8.52 3.05 10.75
CA ARG A 19 -9.08 3.71 9.58
C ARG A 19 -8.14 4.75 8.96
N ARG A 20 -7.52 5.58 9.81
CA ARG A 20 -6.55 6.62 9.39
C ARG A 20 -5.33 6.03 8.68
N GLN A 21 -4.88 4.85 9.11
CA GLN A 21 -3.72 4.18 8.51
C GLN A 21 -3.95 3.70 7.07
N PHE A 22 -5.20 3.66 6.57
CA PHE A 22 -5.48 3.33 5.17
C PHE A 22 -5.43 4.54 4.24
N ASP A 23 -5.39 5.76 4.80
CA ASP A 23 -5.38 6.99 4.01
C ASP A 23 -3.96 7.36 3.57
N GLU A 24 -2.95 6.97 4.34
CA GLU A 24 -1.54 7.21 4.05
C GLU A 24 -0.94 6.16 3.09
N MET A 25 0.03 6.59 2.29
CA MET A 25 0.88 5.68 1.53
C MET A 25 2.02 5.16 2.40
N ILE A 26 2.33 3.88 2.25
CA ILE A 26 3.41 3.20 2.97
C ILE A 26 4.52 2.79 2.00
N PRO A 27 5.76 2.67 2.49
CA PRO A 27 6.85 2.14 1.67
C PRO A 27 6.53 0.70 1.22
N VAL A 28 7.05 0.36 0.05
CA VAL A 28 6.97 -1.01 -0.48
C VAL A 28 7.91 -1.90 0.36
N ALA A 29 7.52 -3.16 0.60
CA ALA A 29 8.38 -4.09 1.30
C ALA A 29 9.63 -4.40 0.46
N LYS A 30 10.80 -4.54 1.11
CA LYS A 30 12.08 -4.75 0.41
C LYS A 30 12.04 -5.96 -0.54
N VAL A 31 11.34 -7.03 -0.15
CA VAL A 31 11.19 -8.26 -0.93
C VAL A 31 10.47 -8.05 -2.27
N ASP A 32 9.58 -7.07 -2.37
CA ASP A 32 8.76 -6.83 -3.56
C ASP A 32 9.44 -5.88 -4.56
N VAL A 33 10.47 -5.15 -4.14
CA VAL A 33 11.13 -4.10 -4.95
C VAL A 33 11.70 -4.68 -6.24
N GLN A 34 12.41 -5.81 -6.17
CA GLN A 34 13.01 -6.43 -7.36
C GLN A 34 11.95 -6.90 -8.36
N ARG A 35 10.83 -7.44 -7.87
CA ARG A 35 9.72 -7.88 -8.71
C ARG A 35 9.05 -6.69 -9.41
N LEU A 36 8.83 -5.60 -8.69
CA LEU A 36 8.22 -4.40 -9.25
C LEU A 36 9.10 -3.71 -10.29
N GLY A 37 10.42 -3.65 -10.08
CA GLY A 37 11.35 -3.11 -11.09
C GLY A 37 11.35 -3.89 -12.40
N ARG A 38 11.14 -5.21 -12.34
CA ARG A 38 10.99 -6.06 -13.55
C ARG A 38 9.65 -5.83 -14.26
N LEU A 39 8.57 -5.60 -13.50
CA LEU A 39 7.23 -5.43 -14.05
C LEU A 39 6.96 -4.02 -14.57
N ILE A 40 7.65 -3.01 -14.02
CA ILE A 40 7.47 -1.60 -14.36
C ILE A 40 8.84 -1.00 -14.73
N PRO A 41 9.43 -1.42 -15.86
CA PRO A 41 10.82 -1.10 -16.21
C PRO A 41 11.11 0.40 -16.35
N TYR A 42 10.09 1.21 -16.67
CA TYR A 42 10.22 2.67 -16.81
C TYR A 42 9.65 3.45 -15.63
N GLY A 43 9.06 2.77 -14.64
CA GLY A 43 8.43 3.40 -13.47
C GLY A 43 9.25 3.28 -12.18
N SER A 44 10.32 2.48 -12.20
CA SER A 44 11.36 2.47 -11.17
C SER A 44 12.56 3.29 -11.65
N ALA A 45 12.48 4.61 -11.48
CA ALA A 45 13.62 5.53 -11.55
C ALA A 45 13.79 6.21 -10.19
#